data_AF-A0A3D4GY60-F1
#
_entry.id   AF-A0A3D4GY60-F1
#
_cell.length_a   1.000
_cell.length_b   1.000
_cell.length_c   1.000
_cell.angle_alpha   90.00
_cell.angle_beta   90.00
_cell.angle_gamma   90.00
#
_symmetry.space_group_name_H-M   'P 1'
#
loop_
_entity.id
_entity.type
_entity.pdbx_description
1 polymer ?
#
loop_
_entity_poly.entity_id
_entity_poly.type
_entity_poly.pdbx_seq_one_letter_code
_entity_poly.pdbx_strand_id
1 'polypeptide(L)'
;MLLVDAHLDLSMNALNWDRNLDLDVYTIRENEAGMDQKGRARGTTTYPEMRKGQVGLSLATVIARTARPNSPAVGAACQEISYAKAQGQLAYYKVLESQGKVRMIVDADELDRHLSAWEEDPESTPLGFILSMEGADPIVWPDQVESWWEDGLRVVGLSHYGVSAYAHGTGTTGGLTDLGPPLLRAMDAVGMILDLTHLADKAFWEAIEIFQGPVLASHNNCRVLVSGDRQFNDDQLRAIIERGGVIGAALDAWMLYPGWVKGETPNTVVGLDAVADHIDHVCQLAGNTYHAGIGSDLDG
;
A
#
# COMPACT_ATOMS: atom_id res chain seq x y z
N MET A 1 -13.68 -15.22 11.26
CA MET A 1 -12.52 -15.21 10.35
C MET A 1 -12.04 -13.79 10.27
N LEU A 2 -10.73 -13.56 10.31
CA LEU A 2 -10.13 -12.24 10.14
C LEU A 2 -9.33 -12.25 8.85
N LEU A 3 -9.59 -11.29 7.96
CA LEU A 3 -8.74 -10.99 6.83
C LEU A 3 -7.86 -9.78 7.14
N VAL A 4 -6.62 -9.85 6.67
CA VAL A 4 -5.67 -8.74 6.68
C VAL A 4 -5.45 -8.31 5.23
N ASP A 5 -5.63 -7.03 4.96
CA ASP A 5 -5.28 -6.44 3.67
C ASP A 5 -3.99 -5.63 3.77
N ALA A 6 -2.98 -5.99 3.00
CA ALA A 6 -1.67 -5.36 3.04
C ALA A 6 -1.60 -4.01 2.33
N HIS A 7 -2.66 -3.50 1.70
CA HIS A 7 -2.65 -2.15 1.13
C HIS A 7 -4.05 -1.58 0.84
N LEU A 8 -4.43 -0.50 1.53
CA LEU A 8 -5.67 0.26 1.26
C LEU A 8 -5.44 1.78 1.28
N ASP A 9 -5.92 2.47 0.24
CA ASP A 9 -5.80 3.94 0.07
C ASP A 9 -6.98 4.74 0.66
N LEU A 10 -7.37 4.41 1.89
CA LEU A 10 -8.60 4.94 2.51
C LEU A 10 -8.54 6.47 2.71
N SER A 11 -7.49 6.99 3.35
CA SER A 11 -7.42 8.44 3.66
C SER A 11 -7.27 9.32 2.43
N MET A 12 -6.61 8.83 1.38
CA MET A 12 -6.55 9.52 0.10
C MET A 12 -7.95 9.73 -0.46
N ASN A 13 -8.79 8.69 -0.44
CA ASN A 13 -10.16 8.76 -0.93
C ASN A 13 -11.02 9.69 -0.08
N ALA A 14 -10.87 9.63 1.25
CA ALA A 14 -11.59 10.52 2.14
C ALA A 14 -11.23 12.00 1.89
N LEU A 15 -9.94 12.32 1.81
CA LEU A 15 -9.50 13.73 1.78
C LEU A 15 -9.40 14.32 0.38
N ASN A 16 -8.99 13.55 -0.62
CA ASN A 16 -8.89 14.07 -1.98
C ASN A 16 -10.25 14.05 -2.67
N TRP A 17 -11.01 12.95 -2.54
CA TRP A 17 -12.31 12.80 -3.19
C TRP A 17 -13.48 13.21 -2.29
N ASP A 18 -13.25 13.66 -1.05
CA ASP A 18 -14.34 14.09 -0.14
C ASP A 18 -15.37 12.97 0.10
N ARG A 19 -14.86 11.73 0.24
CA ARG A 19 -15.69 10.54 0.47
C ARG A 19 -15.90 10.31 1.96
N ASN A 20 -17.15 10.24 2.40
CA ASN A 20 -17.46 9.77 3.75
C ASN A 20 -17.43 8.23 3.79
N LEU A 21 -16.34 7.66 4.31
CA LEU A 21 -16.12 6.21 4.40
C LEU A 21 -16.99 5.49 5.47
N ASP A 22 -17.83 6.22 6.21
CA ASP A 22 -18.88 5.60 7.04
C ASP A 22 -20.08 5.10 6.21
N LEU A 23 -20.25 5.61 4.99
CA LEU A 23 -21.30 5.19 4.07
C LEU A 23 -20.86 3.96 3.30
N ASP A 24 -21.81 3.11 2.91
CA ASP A 24 -21.50 1.99 2.02
C ASP A 24 -21.12 2.48 0.61
N VAL A 25 -20.35 1.67 -0.12
CA VAL A 25 -19.87 2.00 -1.47
C VAL A 25 -20.99 2.35 -2.44
N TYR A 26 -22.19 1.77 -2.32
CA TYR A 26 -23.28 2.05 -3.26
C TYR A 26 -23.83 3.45 -3.02
N THR A 27 -24.04 3.82 -1.76
CA THR A 27 -24.42 5.19 -1.38
C THR A 27 -23.38 6.22 -1.86
N ILE A 28 -22.07 5.96 -1.68
CA ILE A 28 -21.03 6.86 -2.19
C ILE A 28 -21.11 6.97 -3.72
N ARG A 29 -21.26 5.86 -4.43
CA ARG A 29 -21.34 5.85 -5.89
C ARG A 29 -22.56 6.60 -6.42
N GLU A 30 -23.70 6.51 -5.73
CA GLU A 30 -24.91 7.27 -6.04
C GLU A 30 -24.71 8.77 -5.83
N ASN A 31 -24.08 9.17 -4.72
CA ASN A 31 -23.78 10.58 -4.44
C ASN A 31 -22.81 11.21 -5.46
N GLU A 32 -21.92 10.41 -6.01
CA GLU A 32 -20.95 10.81 -7.04
C GLU A 32 -21.51 10.70 -8.47
N ALA A 33 -22.79 10.30 -8.64
CA ALA A 33 -23.38 10.10 -9.96
C ALA A 33 -23.35 11.40 -10.79
N GLY A 34 -22.80 11.30 -12.00
CA GLY A 34 -22.66 12.44 -12.92
C GLY A 34 -21.40 13.28 -12.71
N MET A 35 -20.57 12.99 -11.71
CA MET A 35 -19.23 13.56 -11.62
C MET A 35 -18.28 12.90 -12.63
N ASP A 36 -17.45 13.73 -13.26
CA ASP A 36 -16.65 13.40 -14.45
C ASP A 36 -15.16 13.17 -14.13
N GLN A 37 -14.72 13.39 -12.89
CA GLN A 37 -13.35 13.10 -12.48
C GLN A 37 -13.08 11.58 -12.45
N LYS A 38 -11.85 11.18 -12.78
CA LYS A 38 -11.41 9.77 -12.74
C LYS A 38 -11.70 9.17 -11.37
N GLY A 39 -12.35 7.99 -11.36
CA GLY A 39 -12.62 7.23 -10.14
C GLY A 39 -13.93 7.59 -9.42
N ARG A 40 -14.58 8.70 -9.78
CA ARG A 40 -15.92 9.04 -9.28
C ARG A 40 -16.96 8.00 -9.68
N ALA A 41 -17.89 7.73 -8.77
CA ALA A 41 -18.89 6.67 -8.85
C ALA A 41 -18.32 5.26 -9.04
N ARG A 42 -17.05 5.05 -8.66
CA ARG A 42 -16.34 3.76 -8.79
C ARG A 42 -15.63 3.30 -7.52
N GLY A 43 -15.82 3.97 -6.38
CA GLY A 43 -15.23 3.58 -5.10
C GLY A 43 -15.53 2.11 -4.76
N THR A 44 -14.60 1.37 -4.22
CA THR A 44 -14.61 -0.10 -4.11
C THR A 44 -14.57 -0.60 -2.66
N THR A 45 -14.11 0.23 -1.72
CA THR A 45 -14.02 -0.14 -0.32
C THR A 45 -14.38 1.04 0.61
N THR A 46 -14.96 0.72 1.76
CA THR A 46 -15.29 1.64 2.86
C THR A 46 -15.31 0.85 4.17
N TYR A 47 -15.52 1.50 5.32
CA TYR A 47 -15.58 0.79 6.61
C TYR A 47 -16.73 -0.24 6.67
N PRO A 48 -17.97 0.05 6.21
CA PRO A 48 -19.00 -0.97 6.04
C PRO A 48 -18.60 -2.16 5.16
N GLU A 49 -17.90 -1.94 4.05
CA GLU A 49 -17.47 -3.03 3.16
C GLU A 49 -16.37 -3.88 3.79
N MET A 50 -15.40 -3.26 4.47
CA MET A 50 -14.37 -3.98 5.23
C MET A 50 -15.01 -4.89 6.28
N ARG A 51 -16.01 -4.41 7.02
CA ARG A 51 -16.78 -5.21 7.98
C ARG A 51 -17.47 -6.40 7.33
N LYS A 52 -18.24 -6.17 6.26
CA LYS A 52 -18.93 -7.23 5.51
C LYS A 52 -17.96 -8.28 4.98
N GLY A 53 -16.78 -7.83 4.53
CA GLY A 53 -15.70 -8.69 4.05
C GLY A 53 -14.85 -9.32 5.15
N GLN A 54 -15.11 -9.02 6.42
CA GLN A 54 -14.32 -9.45 7.58
C GLN A 54 -12.82 -9.04 7.50
N VAL A 55 -12.54 -7.93 6.81
CA VAL A 55 -11.23 -7.26 6.79
C VAL A 55 -11.12 -6.43 8.05
N GLY A 56 -10.63 -7.05 9.12
CA GLY A 56 -10.54 -6.43 10.44
C GLY A 56 -9.20 -5.76 10.73
N LEU A 57 -8.21 -5.95 9.86
CA LEU A 57 -6.89 -5.32 9.94
C LEU A 57 -6.43 -4.95 8.52
N SER A 58 -5.82 -3.79 8.35
CA SER A 58 -5.17 -3.44 7.08
C SER A 58 -3.88 -2.65 7.28
N LEU A 59 -3.04 -2.58 6.25
CA LEU A 59 -2.09 -1.49 6.10
C LEU A 59 -2.86 -0.31 5.47
N ALA A 60 -3.04 0.76 6.25
CA ALA A 60 -3.75 1.95 5.82
C ALA A 60 -2.73 3.01 5.39
N THR A 61 -2.77 3.35 4.11
CA THR A 61 -1.68 4.09 3.46
C THR A 61 -1.93 5.59 3.46
N VAL A 62 -0.94 6.34 3.95
CA VAL A 62 -0.81 7.77 3.62
C VAL A 62 0.00 7.92 2.34
N ILE A 63 -0.56 8.61 1.36
CA ILE A 63 0.04 8.75 0.04
C ILE A 63 0.04 10.21 -0.40
N ALA A 64 1.22 10.75 -0.67
CA ALA A 64 1.35 12.11 -1.19
C ALA A 64 2.64 12.30 -1.97
N ARG A 65 2.50 12.29 -3.29
CA ARG A 65 3.62 12.28 -4.24
C ARG A 65 4.11 13.68 -4.54
N THR A 66 5.41 13.88 -4.72
CA THR A 66 5.93 15.16 -5.26
C THR A 66 6.09 15.05 -6.78
N ALA A 67 5.54 16.02 -7.50
CA ALA A 67 5.65 16.09 -8.95
C ALA A 67 7.11 16.32 -9.35
N ARG A 68 7.62 15.46 -10.25
CA ARG A 68 8.94 15.61 -10.86
C ARG A 68 8.79 15.66 -12.39
N PRO A 69 9.76 16.27 -13.11
CA PRO A 69 9.75 16.28 -14.56
C PRO A 69 9.56 14.87 -15.13
N ASN A 70 8.65 14.73 -16.09
CA ASN A 70 8.32 13.47 -16.76
C ASN A 70 7.71 12.37 -15.87
N SER A 71 7.26 12.69 -14.65
CA SER A 71 6.49 11.73 -13.86
C SER A 71 5.17 11.40 -14.56
N PRO A 72 4.79 10.11 -14.68
CA PRO A 72 3.52 9.71 -15.27
C PRO A 72 2.31 9.97 -14.33
N ALA A 73 2.58 10.31 -13.06
CA ALA A 73 1.56 10.57 -12.05
C ALA A 73 1.56 12.03 -11.60
N VAL A 74 0.37 12.55 -11.29
CA VAL A 74 0.20 13.89 -10.72
C VAL A 74 0.71 13.91 -9.28
N GLY A 75 1.33 15.01 -8.86
CA GLY A 75 1.86 15.18 -7.51
C GLY A 75 1.78 16.62 -7.01
N ALA A 76 2.13 16.79 -5.75
CA ALA A 76 2.36 18.08 -5.10
C ALA A 76 3.54 18.83 -5.71
N ALA A 77 3.56 20.16 -5.61
CA ALA A 77 4.61 20.97 -6.23
C ALA A 77 5.99 20.83 -5.55
N CYS A 78 6.02 20.42 -4.28
CA CYS A 78 7.22 20.22 -3.49
C CYS A 78 6.96 19.26 -2.31
N GLN A 79 8.03 18.80 -1.66
CA GLN A 79 7.94 17.83 -0.56
C GLN A 79 7.24 18.37 0.67
N GLU A 80 7.28 19.68 0.94
CA GLU A 80 6.57 20.30 2.06
C GLU A 80 5.05 20.15 1.91
N ILE A 81 4.54 20.25 0.68
CA ILE A 81 3.13 20.00 0.38
C ILE A 81 2.82 18.49 0.47
N SER A 82 3.74 17.61 0.03
CA SER A 82 3.60 16.16 0.23
C SER A 82 3.52 15.81 1.72
N TYR A 83 4.41 16.35 2.55
CA TYR A 83 4.41 16.21 4.00
C TYR A 83 3.07 16.67 4.60
N ALA A 84 2.61 17.88 4.26
CA ALA A 84 1.37 18.43 4.78
C ALA A 84 0.15 17.57 4.42
N LYS A 85 0.09 17.03 3.19
CA LYS A 85 -0.98 16.13 2.76
C LYS A 85 -0.95 14.79 3.50
N ALA A 86 0.22 14.19 3.69
CA ALA A 86 0.35 12.93 4.44
C ALA A 86 0.00 13.13 5.93
N GLN A 87 0.42 14.23 6.53
CA GLN A 87 0.03 14.60 7.89
C GLN A 87 -1.48 14.88 8.02
N GLY A 88 -2.12 15.47 6.99
CA GLY A 88 -3.58 15.61 6.94
C GLY A 88 -4.29 14.26 6.93
N GLN A 89 -3.77 13.28 6.17
CA GLN A 89 -4.26 11.90 6.17
C GLN A 89 -4.08 11.21 7.52
N LEU A 90 -2.93 11.39 8.17
CA LEU A 90 -2.71 10.92 9.55
C LEU A 90 -3.70 11.56 10.54
N ALA A 91 -3.92 12.87 10.44
CA ALA A 91 -4.88 13.57 11.28
C ALA A 91 -6.31 13.03 11.11
N TYR A 92 -6.70 12.64 9.89
CA TYR A 92 -7.97 11.97 9.64
C TYR A 92 -8.09 10.65 10.42
N TYR A 93 -7.06 9.79 10.39
CA TYR A 93 -7.07 8.55 11.18
C TYR A 93 -7.10 8.80 12.69
N LYS A 94 -6.33 9.78 13.19
CA LYS A 94 -6.34 10.15 14.62
C LYS A 94 -7.73 10.60 15.10
N VAL A 95 -8.49 11.31 14.26
CA VAL A 95 -9.88 11.67 14.57
C VAL A 95 -10.78 10.42 14.63
N LEU A 96 -10.68 9.51 13.67
CA LEU A 96 -11.48 8.28 13.65
C LEU A 96 -11.16 7.35 14.83
N GLU A 97 -9.89 7.27 15.22
CA GLU A 97 -9.46 6.53 16.39
C GLU A 97 -10.04 7.12 17.68
N SER A 98 -10.05 8.46 17.82
CA SER A 98 -10.68 9.14 18.96
C SER A 98 -12.19 8.89 19.07
N GLN A 99 -12.83 8.51 17.96
CA GLN A 99 -14.24 8.12 17.89
C GLN A 99 -14.46 6.63 18.13
N GLY A 100 -13.40 5.84 18.31
CA GLY A 100 -13.46 4.38 18.46
C GLY A 100 -13.84 3.64 17.18
N LYS A 101 -13.70 4.27 16.01
CA LYS A 101 -14.05 3.64 14.71
C LYS A 101 -12.93 2.76 14.19
N VAL A 102 -11.70 3.23 14.36
CA VAL A 102 -10.47 2.52 13.98
C VAL A 102 -9.53 2.44 15.19
N ARG A 103 -8.55 1.55 15.11
CA ARG A 103 -7.47 1.42 16.08
C ARG A 103 -6.15 1.33 15.32
N MET A 104 -5.24 2.27 15.56
CA MET A 104 -3.88 2.18 15.05
C MET A 104 -3.15 1.06 15.79
N ILE A 105 -2.37 0.26 15.09
CA ILE A 105 -1.58 -0.82 15.64
C ILE A 105 -0.11 -0.44 15.50
N VAL A 106 0.54 -0.13 16.62
CA VAL A 106 1.90 0.42 16.63
C VAL A 106 2.97 -0.56 17.13
N ASP A 107 2.58 -1.70 17.68
CA ASP A 107 3.48 -2.75 18.14
C ASP A 107 2.79 -4.13 18.18
N ALA A 108 3.57 -5.16 18.55
CA ALA A 108 3.08 -6.54 18.62
C ALA A 108 2.04 -6.74 19.74
N ASP A 109 2.18 -6.06 20.88
CA ASP A 109 1.25 -6.20 22.00
C ASP A 109 -0.13 -5.61 21.65
N GLU A 110 -0.17 -4.52 20.89
CA GLU A 110 -1.40 -3.96 20.35
C GLU A 110 -2.01 -4.82 19.26
N LEU A 111 -1.18 -5.42 18.40
CA LEU A 111 -1.64 -6.40 17.41
C LEU A 111 -2.34 -7.58 18.12
N ASP A 112 -1.69 -8.22 19.09
CA ASP A 112 -2.26 -9.36 19.81
C ASP A 112 -3.57 -9.01 20.52
N ARG A 113 -3.64 -7.83 21.14
CA ARG A 113 -4.88 -7.30 21.75
C ARG A 113 -5.98 -7.07 20.72
N HIS A 114 -5.63 -6.56 19.54
CA HIS A 114 -6.57 -6.35 18.44
C HIS A 114 -7.12 -7.66 17.89
N LEU A 115 -6.24 -8.63 17.63
CA LEU A 115 -6.61 -9.96 17.16
C LEU A 115 -7.56 -10.66 18.15
N SER A 116 -7.22 -10.62 19.45
CA SER A 116 -8.06 -11.20 20.50
C SER A 116 -9.43 -10.53 20.58
N ALA A 117 -9.48 -9.18 20.56
CA ALA A 117 -10.74 -8.45 20.59
C ALA A 117 -11.62 -8.75 19.36
N TRP A 118 -11.01 -8.84 18.17
CA TRP A 118 -11.73 -9.18 16.94
C TRP A 118 -12.31 -10.58 16.97
N GLU A 119 -11.59 -11.55 17.55
CA GLU A 119 -12.09 -12.91 17.70
C GLU A 119 -13.28 -12.99 18.68
N GLU A 120 -13.25 -12.18 19.74
CA GLU A 120 -14.33 -12.11 20.74
C GLU A 120 -15.59 -11.40 20.24
N ASP A 121 -15.44 -10.23 19.60
CA ASP A 121 -16.55 -9.44 19.08
C ASP A 121 -16.16 -8.69 17.78
N PRO A 122 -16.25 -9.35 16.61
CA PRO A 122 -15.89 -8.75 15.33
C PRO A 122 -16.87 -7.68 14.87
N GLU A 123 -18.06 -7.57 15.44
CA GLU A 123 -19.06 -6.57 15.06
C GLU A 123 -18.77 -5.22 15.75
N SER A 124 -18.40 -5.25 17.03
CA SER A 124 -18.16 -4.01 17.80
C SER A 124 -16.69 -3.59 17.87
N THR A 125 -15.73 -4.50 17.73
CA THR A 125 -14.29 -4.18 17.83
C THR A 125 -13.87 -3.21 16.74
N PRO A 126 -13.25 -2.04 16.98
CA PRO A 126 -12.83 -1.09 15.94
C PRO A 126 -12.05 -1.74 14.79
N LEU A 127 -12.07 -1.18 13.58
CA LEU A 127 -11.22 -1.70 12.49
C LEU A 127 -9.75 -1.40 12.80
N GLY A 128 -8.89 -2.40 12.77
CA GLY A 128 -7.46 -2.22 13.02
C GLY A 128 -6.72 -1.71 11.79
N PHE A 129 -5.69 -0.89 11.98
CA PHE A 129 -4.77 -0.57 10.88
C PHE A 129 -3.34 -0.39 11.36
N ILE A 130 -2.39 -0.80 10.53
CA ILE A 130 -0.98 -0.43 10.63
C ILE A 130 -0.77 0.74 9.67
N LEU A 131 -0.21 1.85 10.15
CA LEU A 131 0.03 3.01 9.30
C LEU A 131 1.18 2.72 8.32
N SER A 132 0.90 2.81 7.02
CA SER A 132 1.85 2.68 5.92
C SER A 132 2.00 3.99 5.15
N MET A 133 3.13 4.18 4.47
CA MET A 133 3.37 5.30 3.56
C MET A 133 3.81 4.79 2.18
N GLU A 134 3.07 5.14 1.15
CA GLU A 134 3.37 4.74 -0.22
C GLU A 134 4.07 5.88 -0.97
N GLY A 135 5.37 5.68 -1.20
CA GLY A 135 6.26 6.70 -1.72
C GLY A 135 6.69 7.68 -0.62
N ALA A 136 7.97 7.68 -0.30
CA ALA A 136 8.53 8.42 0.81
C ALA A 136 8.72 9.94 0.55
N ASP A 137 8.15 10.52 -0.51
CA ASP A 137 8.21 11.97 -0.76
C ASP A 137 7.75 12.83 0.45
N PRO A 138 6.76 12.40 1.29
CA PRO A 138 6.41 13.11 2.51
C PRO A 138 7.49 13.15 3.59
N ILE A 139 8.45 12.22 3.60
CA ILE A 139 9.63 12.30 4.46
C ILE A 139 10.56 13.32 3.79
N VAL A 140 10.57 14.56 4.25
CA VAL A 140 11.30 15.65 3.58
C VAL A 140 12.82 15.49 3.76
N TRP A 141 13.24 14.93 4.91
CA TRP A 141 14.62 14.53 5.16
C TRP A 141 14.67 13.25 6.02
N PRO A 142 15.71 12.40 5.87
CA PRO A 142 15.85 11.15 6.63
C PRO A 142 15.71 11.29 8.15
N ASP A 143 16.16 12.40 8.74
CA ASP A 143 16.09 12.60 10.20
C ASP A 143 14.63 12.74 10.71
N GLN A 144 13.62 12.88 9.85
CA GLN A 144 12.21 12.85 10.26
C GLN A 144 11.69 11.45 10.56
N VAL A 145 12.44 10.38 10.23
CA VAL A 145 11.98 9.00 10.42
C VAL A 145 11.57 8.73 11.87
N GLU A 146 12.34 9.22 12.86
CA GLU A 146 11.99 9.06 14.27
C GLU A 146 10.67 9.73 14.62
N SER A 147 10.44 10.96 14.14
CA SER A 147 9.16 11.65 14.37
C SER A 147 7.99 10.93 13.70
N TRP A 148 8.16 10.39 12.49
CA TRP A 148 7.12 9.60 11.83
C TRP A 148 6.85 8.29 12.56
N TRP A 149 7.89 7.66 13.10
CA TRP A 149 7.76 6.46 13.94
C TRP A 149 6.97 6.74 15.22
N GLU A 150 7.27 7.86 15.92
CA GLU A 150 6.52 8.32 17.09
C GLU A 150 5.06 8.63 16.76
N ASP A 151 4.79 9.11 15.54
CA ASP A 151 3.44 9.34 15.00
C ASP A 151 2.68 8.06 14.65
N GLY A 152 3.33 6.89 14.71
CA GLY A 152 2.74 5.57 14.49
C GLY A 152 3.05 4.93 13.14
N LEU A 153 3.86 5.56 12.27
CA LEU A 153 4.24 4.99 10.98
C LEU A 153 5.10 3.73 11.17
N ARG A 154 4.76 2.64 10.47
CA ARG A 154 5.48 1.35 10.59
C ARG A 154 6.00 0.80 9.26
N VAL A 155 5.37 1.15 8.15
CA VAL A 155 5.72 0.62 6.82
C VAL A 155 5.96 1.78 5.85
N VAL A 156 7.05 1.75 5.10
CA VAL A 156 7.37 2.81 4.12
C VAL A 156 7.86 2.20 2.81
N GLY A 157 7.23 2.60 1.71
CA GLY A 157 7.74 2.41 0.35
C GLY A 157 8.54 3.63 -0.13
N LEU A 158 9.71 3.42 -0.71
CA LEU A 158 10.61 4.53 -1.09
C LEU A 158 10.11 5.35 -2.30
N SER A 159 9.35 4.71 -3.18
CA SER A 159 8.85 5.30 -4.43
C SER A 159 7.46 4.82 -4.77
N HIS A 160 6.84 5.50 -5.72
CA HIS A 160 5.64 5.04 -6.43
C HIS A 160 5.92 5.24 -7.96
N TYR A 161 4.97 5.42 -8.89
CA TYR A 161 5.28 5.66 -10.33
C TYR A 161 6.22 6.85 -10.64
N GLY A 162 7.26 6.67 -11.45
CA GLY A 162 8.19 7.74 -11.80
C GLY A 162 9.38 7.80 -10.85
N VAL A 163 10.04 8.95 -10.79
CA VAL A 163 11.14 9.19 -9.86
C VAL A 163 10.58 9.87 -8.61
N SER A 164 10.87 9.32 -7.43
CA SER A 164 10.57 9.93 -6.12
C SER A 164 11.85 10.50 -5.49
N ALA A 165 11.75 11.12 -4.31
CA ALA A 165 12.90 11.70 -3.61
C ALA A 165 14.04 10.70 -3.35
N TYR A 166 13.69 9.45 -3.06
CA TYR A 166 14.62 8.46 -2.51
C TYR A 166 14.97 7.33 -3.49
N ALA A 167 14.11 7.07 -4.47
CA ALA A 167 14.30 5.98 -5.42
C ALA A 167 13.55 6.20 -6.73
N HIS A 168 14.02 5.50 -7.76
CA HIS A 168 13.27 5.26 -8.98
C HIS A 168 12.20 4.18 -8.75
N GLY A 169 10.97 4.45 -9.19
CA GLY A 169 9.85 3.53 -9.13
C GLY A 169 9.28 3.15 -10.49
N THR A 170 8.06 2.60 -10.48
CA THR A 170 7.38 2.03 -11.65
C THR A 170 7.33 3.00 -12.83
N GLY A 171 7.55 2.49 -14.05
CA GLY A 171 7.61 3.30 -15.27
C GLY A 171 8.96 3.98 -15.50
N THR A 172 10.00 3.62 -14.72
CA THR A 172 11.35 4.18 -14.87
C THR A 172 12.44 3.13 -14.80
N THR A 173 13.62 3.48 -15.31
CA THR A 173 14.85 2.71 -15.15
C THR A 173 15.81 3.48 -14.24
N GLY A 174 16.16 2.94 -13.08
CA GLY A 174 17.13 3.57 -12.18
C GLY A 174 17.18 2.92 -10.80
N GLY A 175 18.11 3.41 -9.97
CA GLY A 175 18.39 2.91 -8.63
C GLY A 175 17.81 3.79 -7.53
N LEU A 176 18.41 3.69 -6.35
CA LEU A 176 18.25 4.67 -5.29
C LEU A 176 18.86 6.02 -5.71
N THR A 177 18.32 7.11 -5.18
CA THR A 177 18.97 8.42 -5.23
C THR A 177 20.03 8.52 -4.14
N ASP A 178 20.81 9.60 -4.12
CA ASP A 178 21.78 9.86 -3.05
C ASP A 178 21.12 9.97 -1.65
N LEU A 179 19.81 10.26 -1.60
CA LEU A 179 19.03 10.33 -0.36
C LEU A 179 18.51 8.97 0.12
N GLY A 180 18.45 7.96 -0.77
CA GLY A 180 17.93 6.63 -0.48
C GLY A 180 18.67 5.90 0.65
N PRO A 181 20.01 5.73 0.57
CA PRO A 181 20.75 5.02 1.61
C PRO A 181 20.65 5.65 3.01
N PRO A 182 20.73 7.00 3.19
CA PRO A 182 20.43 7.64 4.47
C PRO A 182 19.03 7.32 5.01
N LEU A 183 17.99 7.37 4.18
CA LEU A 183 16.62 7.06 4.59
C LEU A 183 16.49 5.60 5.04
N LEU A 184 17.03 4.66 4.26
CA LEU A 184 16.99 3.23 4.59
C LEU A 184 17.64 2.95 5.94
N ARG A 185 18.80 3.55 6.22
CA ARG A 185 19.48 3.39 7.52
C ARG A 185 18.67 3.98 8.68
N ALA A 186 18.01 5.12 8.47
CA ALA A 186 17.16 5.71 9.49
C ALA A 186 15.92 4.83 9.78
N MET A 187 15.28 4.29 8.73
CA MET A 187 14.17 3.34 8.86
C MET A 187 14.58 2.07 9.62
N ASP A 188 15.73 1.50 9.27
CA ASP A 188 16.27 0.29 9.90
C ASP A 188 16.56 0.53 11.39
N ALA A 189 17.12 1.70 11.74
CA ALA A 189 17.47 2.06 13.11
C ALA A 189 16.26 2.12 14.06
N VAL A 190 15.08 2.48 13.57
CA VAL A 190 13.84 2.53 14.37
C VAL A 190 13.00 1.26 14.28
N GLY A 191 13.35 0.34 13.38
CA GLY A 191 12.60 -0.90 13.17
C GLY A 191 11.37 -0.77 12.26
N MET A 192 11.37 0.19 11.33
CA MET A 192 10.36 0.25 10.26
C MET A 192 10.47 -0.95 9.32
N ILE A 193 9.37 -1.25 8.64
CA ILE A 193 9.31 -2.23 7.56
C ILE A 193 9.47 -1.50 6.22
N LEU A 194 10.34 -2.03 5.36
CA LEU A 194 10.49 -1.55 3.99
C LEU A 194 9.49 -2.25 3.08
N ASP A 195 8.60 -1.49 2.46
CA ASP A 195 7.78 -1.97 1.37
C ASP A 195 8.51 -1.79 0.04
N LEU A 196 8.80 -2.91 -0.62
CA LEU A 196 9.54 -2.93 -1.87
C LEU A 196 8.66 -2.61 -3.08
N THR A 197 7.34 -2.65 -2.92
CA THR A 197 6.37 -2.36 -3.98
C THR A 197 6.69 -1.04 -4.68
N HIS A 198 6.42 -0.99 -5.98
CA HIS A 198 6.76 0.09 -6.91
C HIS A 198 8.23 0.32 -7.23
N LEU A 199 9.21 -0.20 -6.47
CA LEU A 199 10.62 0.02 -6.80
C LEU A 199 10.95 -0.49 -8.20
N ALA A 200 11.70 0.31 -8.97
CA ALA A 200 12.30 -0.17 -10.21
C ALA A 200 13.33 -1.28 -9.91
N ASP A 201 13.56 -2.19 -10.85
CA ASP A 201 14.40 -3.39 -10.62
C ASP A 201 15.78 -3.07 -10.00
N LYS A 202 16.47 -2.03 -10.48
CA LYS A 202 17.76 -1.63 -9.92
C LYS A 202 17.62 -1.06 -8.50
N ALA A 203 16.60 -0.23 -8.25
CA ALA A 203 16.33 0.33 -6.93
C ALA A 203 15.96 -0.76 -5.91
N PHE A 204 15.22 -1.79 -6.33
CA PHE A 204 14.90 -2.96 -5.53
C PHE A 204 16.17 -3.64 -4.99
N TRP A 205 17.10 -3.99 -5.90
CA TRP A 205 18.32 -4.70 -5.50
C TRP A 205 19.24 -3.84 -4.64
N GLU A 206 19.39 -2.56 -4.96
CA GLU A 206 20.16 -1.65 -4.12
C GLU A 206 19.52 -1.47 -2.73
N ALA A 207 18.19 -1.42 -2.63
CA ALA A 207 17.49 -1.28 -1.36
C ALA A 207 17.68 -2.52 -0.47
N ILE A 208 17.54 -3.73 -1.03
CA ILE A 208 17.65 -4.98 -0.25
C ILE A 208 19.07 -5.25 0.23
N GLU A 209 20.09 -4.78 -0.52
CA GLU A 209 21.50 -4.85 -0.12
C GLU A 209 21.80 -3.96 1.10
N ILE A 210 21.18 -2.77 1.15
CA ILE A 210 21.46 -1.77 2.19
C ILE A 210 20.61 -2.03 3.44
N PHE A 211 19.31 -2.26 3.28
CA PHE A 211 18.35 -2.36 4.37
C PHE A 211 18.36 -3.75 5.01
N GLN A 212 18.58 -3.85 6.33
CA GLN A 212 18.69 -5.14 7.03
C GLN A 212 17.41 -5.56 7.76
N GLY A 213 16.50 -4.62 8.03
CA GLY A 213 15.22 -4.87 8.69
C GLY A 213 14.20 -5.71 7.89
N PRO A 214 12.96 -5.84 8.40
CA PRO A 214 11.90 -6.60 7.73
C PRO A 214 11.43 -5.95 6.42
N VAL A 215 11.15 -6.77 5.42
CA VAL A 215 10.65 -6.32 4.11
C VAL A 215 9.30 -6.96 3.78
N LEU A 216 8.51 -6.29 2.94
CA LEU A 216 7.31 -6.86 2.33
C LEU A 216 7.13 -6.31 0.91
N ALA A 217 6.22 -6.91 0.15
CA ALA A 217 5.62 -6.27 -1.01
C ALA A 217 4.11 -6.18 -0.76
N SER A 218 3.65 -4.99 -0.37
CA SER A 218 2.29 -4.75 0.11
C SER A 218 1.23 -5.12 -0.92
N HIS A 219 1.41 -4.74 -2.19
CA HIS A 219 0.46 -4.98 -3.28
C HIS A 219 1.22 -5.18 -4.60
N ASN A 220 1.58 -6.42 -4.89
CA ASN A 220 2.45 -6.78 -6.01
C ASN A 220 2.12 -8.15 -6.61
N ASN A 221 2.29 -8.25 -7.93
CA ASN A 221 1.98 -9.45 -8.70
C ASN A 221 3.23 -10.04 -9.38
N CYS A 222 3.04 -11.19 -10.04
CA CYS A 222 4.12 -12.02 -10.60
C CYS A 222 4.34 -11.73 -12.08
N ARG A 223 5.57 -11.30 -12.44
CA ARG A 223 5.93 -10.87 -13.80
C ARG A 223 5.86 -11.99 -14.84
N VAL A 224 6.01 -13.25 -14.39
CA VAL A 224 5.91 -14.42 -15.26
C VAL A 224 4.48 -14.65 -15.77
N LEU A 225 3.46 -14.22 -15.03
CA LEU A 225 2.05 -14.34 -15.42
C LEU A 225 1.60 -13.11 -16.22
N VAL A 226 1.93 -11.91 -15.74
CA VAL A 226 1.62 -10.65 -16.42
C VAL A 226 2.90 -9.82 -16.53
N SER A 227 3.35 -9.59 -17.76
CA SER A 227 4.57 -8.82 -18.02
C SER A 227 4.37 -7.34 -17.69
N GLY A 228 5.32 -6.75 -16.99
CA GLY A 228 5.36 -5.32 -16.70
C GLY A 228 6.39 -5.02 -15.61
N ASP A 229 6.77 -3.76 -15.50
CA ASP A 229 7.70 -3.27 -14.48
C ASP A 229 7.01 -2.97 -13.14
N ARG A 230 5.68 -3.14 -13.08
CA ARG A 230 4.89 -3.10 -11.85
C ARG A 230 4.87 -4.43 -11.10
N GLN A 231 5.15 -5.52 -11.80
CA GLN A 231 5.21 -6.88 -11.25
C GLN A 231 6.67 -7.25 -10.97
N PHE A 232 6.91 -8.10 -9.97
CA PHE A 232 8.25 -8.62 -9.68
C PHE A 232 8.54 -9.91 -10.43
N ASN A 233 9.78 -10.06 -10.86
CA ASN A 233 10.27 -11.32 -11.39
C ASN A 233 10.51 -12.33 -10.24
N ASP A 234 10.70 -13.60 -10.59
CA ASP A 234 10.86 -14.66 -9.59
C ASP A 234 12.07 -14.46 -8.67
N ASP A 235 13.15 -13.84 -9.14
CA ASP A 235 14.34 -13.60 -8.31
C ASP A 235 14.08 -12.53 -7.25
N GLN A 236 13.35 -11.46 -7.62
CA GLN A 236 12.88 -10.46 -6.66
C GLN A 236 11.91 -11.09 -5.65
N LEU A 237 10.96 -11.92 -6.10
CA LEU A 237 10.03 -12.63 -5.21
C LEU A 237 10.76 -13.56 -4.23
N ARG A 238 11.74 -14.34 -4.71
CA ARG A 238 12.59 -15.18 -3.84
C ARG A 238 13.36 -14.37 -2.83
N ALA A 239 13.92 -13.23 -3.22
CA ALA A 239 14.67 -12.37 -2.30
C ALA A 239 13.77 -11.84 -1.15
N ILE A 240 12.50 -11.55 -1.42
CA ILE A 240 11.52 -11.18 -0.37
C ILE A 240 11.23 -12.39 0.54
N ILE A 241 10.98 -13.56 -0.05
CA ILE A 241 10.69 -14.80 0.68
C ILE A 241 11.85 -15.20 1.61
N GLU A 242 13.09 -15.14 1.10
CA GLU A 242 14.32 -15.43 1.87
C GLU A 242 14.53 -14.48 3.06
N ARG A 243 13.98 -13.26 2.96
CA ARG A 243 13.96 -12.27 4.05
C ARG A 243 12.76 -12.44 5.01
N GLY A 244 11.95 -13.47 4.84
CA GLY A 244 10.76 -13.70 5.67
C GLY A 244 9.57 -12.80 5.30
N GLY A 245 9.64 -12.09 4.18
CA GLY A 245 8.61 -11.12 3.78
C GLY A 245 7.35 -11.75 3.23
N VAL A 246 6.27 -10.98 3.22
CA VAL A 246 4.96 -11.34 2.65
C VAL A 246 4.71 -10.53 1.38
N ILE A 247 4.10 -11.17 0.38
CA ILE A 247 3.71 -10.58 -0.90
C ILE A 247 2.19 -10.56 -0.98
N GLY A 248 1.59 -9.37 -0.92
CA GLY A 248 0.15 -9.18 -1.10
C GLY A 248 -0.23 -9.13 -2.57
N ALA A 249 -1.17 -9.96 -3.02
CA ALA A 249 -1.64 -9.94 -4.40
C ALA A 249 -2.58 -8.74 -4.64
N ALA A 250 -2.26 -7.94 -5.67
CA ALA A 250 -3.01 -6.75 -6.05
C ALA A 250 -4.17 -7.10 -6.99
N LEU A 251 -5.31 -6.39 -6.83
CA LEU A 251 -6.53 -6.65 -7.59
C LEU A 251 -6.71 -5.76 -8.82
N ASP A 252 -5.74 -4.89 -9.14
CA ASP A 252 -5.84 -4.02 -10.30
C ASP A 252 -5.82 -4.83 -11.61
N ALA A 253 -6.87 -4.69 -12.42
CA ALA A 253 -7.15 -5.55 -13.57
C ALA A 253 -6.01 -5.58 -14.60
N TRP A 254 -5.30 -4.46 -14.80
CA TRP A 254 -4.17 -4.42 -15.73
C TRP A 254 -2.93 -5.17 -15.22
N MET A 255 -2.86 -5.41 -13.90
CA MET A 255 -1.81 -6.23 -13.29
C MET A 255 -2.14 -7.73 -13.28
N LEU A 256 -3.37 -8.09 -13.67
CA LEU A 256 -3.89 -9.47 -13.65
C LEU A 256 -4.14 -10.03 -15.07
N TYR A 257 -4.20 -9.18 -16.09
CA TYR A 257 -4.51 -9.60 -17.45
C TYR A 257 -3.37 -9.28 -18.44
N PRO A 258 -2.77 -10.29 -19.11
CA PRO A 258 -1.75 -10.07 -20.12
C PRO A 258 -2.26 -9.26 -21.31
N GLY A 259 -1.51 -8.23 -21.70
CA GLY A 259 -1.86 -7.39 -22.85
C GLY A 259 -3.01 -6.41 -22.59
N TRP A 260 -3.27 -6.05 -21.33
CA TRP A 260 -4.23 -5.02 -20.98
C TRP A 260 -3.92 -3.68 -21.66
N VAL A 261 -4.93 -3.09 -22.31
CA VAL A 261 -4.86 -1.75 -22.91
C VAL A 261 -5.83 -0.83 -22.17
N LYS A 262 -5.28 0.18 -21.49
CA LYS A 262 -6.04 1.11 -20.65
C LYS A 262 -7.10 1.87 -21.47
N GLY A 263 -8.36 1.71 -21.09
CA GLY A 263 -9.50 2.36 -21.74
C GLY A 263 -10.09 1.55 -22.90
N GLU A 264 -9.47 0.44 -23.30
CA GLU A 264 -9.95 -0.44 -24.38
C GLU A 264 -10.33 -1.83 -23.85
N THR A 265 -9.50 -2.44 -23.02
CA THR A 265 -9.78 -3.76 -22.44
C THR A 265 -10.85 -3.64 -21.33
N PRO A 266 -11.97 -4.39 -21.41
CA PRO A 266 -13.00 -4.34 -20.38
C PRO A 266 -12.65 -5.21 -19.18
N ASN A 267 -13.01 -4.78 -17.96
CA ASN A 267 -12.75 -5.54 -16.72
C ASN A 267 -13.34 -6.96 -16.72
N THR A 268 -14.32 -7.26 -17.58
CA THR A 268 -14.94 -8.59 -17.68
C THR A 268 -14.01 -9.68 -18.24
N VAL A 269 -12.82 -9.33 -18.74
CA VAL A 269 -11.85 -10.32 -19.24
C VAL A 269 -11.06 -11.01 -18.14
N VAL A 270 -11.11 -10.51 -16.90
CA VAL A 270 -10.32 -11.00 -15.78
C VAL A 270 -11.19 -11.23 -14.55
N GLY A 271 -10.96 -12.34 -13.86
CA GLY A 271 -11.66 -12.73 -12.65
C GLY A 271 -10.73 -12.92 -11.46
N LEU A 272 -11.29 -13.35 -10.34
CA LEU A 272 -10.52 -13.63 -9.11
C LEU A 272 -9.63 -14.88 -9.24
N ASP A 273 -9.87 -15.72 -10.24
CA ASP A 273 -8.98 -16.83 -10.61
C ASP A 273 -7.58 -16.34 -10.97
N ALA A 274 -7.44 -15.21 -11.68
CA ALA A 274 -6.13 -14.62 -11.96
C ALA A 274 -5.38 -14.20 -10.68
N VAL A 275 -6.11 -13.70 -9.67
CA VAL A 275 -5.54 -13.37 -8.36
C VAL A 275 -5.04 -14.64 -7.67
N ALA A 276 -5.84 -15.71 -7.72
CA ALA A 276 -5.47 -17.01 -7.18
C ALA A 276 -4.23 -17.58 -7.89
N ASP A 277 -4.08 -17.42 -9.20
CA ASP A 277 -2.88 -17.84 -9.95
C ASP A 277 -1.62 -17.12 -9.46
N HIS A 278 -1.71 -15.81 -9.17
CA HIS A 278 -0.60 -15.06 -8.59
C HIS A 278 -0.24 -15.53 -7.17
N ILE A 279 -1.24 -15.76 -6.32
CA ILE A 279 -1.02 -16.29 -4.96
C ILE A 279 -0.40 -17.68 -5.03
N ASP A 280 -0.91 -18.55 -5.91
CA ASP A 280 -0.41 -19.92 -6.09
C ASP A 280 1.04 -19.93 -6.58
N HIS A 281 1.40 -19.05 -7.53
CA HIS A 281 2.79 -18.91 -7.98
C HIS A 281 3.74 -18.53 -6.84
N VAL A 282 3.35 -17.58 -5.97
CA VAL A 282 4.15 -17.25 -4.76
C VAL A 282 4.27 -18.46 -3.83
N CYS A 283 3.17 -19.21 -3.62
CA CYS A 283 3.19 -20.42 -2.80
C CYS A 283 4.12 -21.50 -3.37
N GLN A 284 4.15 -21.66 -4.70
CA GLN A 284 5.04 -22.60 -5.40
C GLN A 284 6.51 -22.20 -5.24
N LEU A 285 6.83 -20.89 -5.34
CA LEU A 285 8.19 -20.39 -5.10
C LEU A 285 8.64 -20.58 -3.64
N ALA A 286 7.75 -20.34 -2.68
CA ALA A 286 8.03 -20.49 -1.26
C ALA A 286 8.00 -21.96 -0.77
N GLY A 287 7.31 -22.85 -1.48
CA GLY A 287 7.01 -24.21 -1.04
C GLY A 287 6.01 -24.28 0.12
N ASN A 288 5.34 -23.18 0.47
CA ASN A 288 4.37 -23.05 1.55
C ASN A 288 3.51 -21.78 1.36
N THR A 289 2.54 -21.54 2.24
CA THR A 289 1.60 -20.41 2.15
C THR A 289 1.98 -19.19 3.00
N TYR A 290 3.12 -19.21 3.71
CA TYR A 290 3.45 -18.16 4.70
C TYR A 290 3.86 -16.82 4.09
N HIS A 291 4.18 -16.79 2.80
CA HIS A 291 4.69 -15.61 2.10
C HIS A 291 3.69 -14.99 1.12
N ALA A 292 2.48 -15.53 1.03
CA ALA A 292 1.43 -15.02 0.16
C ALA A 292 0.30 -14.40 0.99
N GLY A 293 -0.19 -13.24 0.58
CA GLY A 293 -1.29 -12.53 1.23
C GLY A 293 -2.17 -11.78 0.24
N ILE A 294 -3.10 -10.98 0.78
CA ILE A 294 -3.94 -10.06 0.01
C ILE A 294 -3.40 -8.65 0.25
N GLY A 295 -3.22 -7.90 -0.82
CA GLY A 295 -2.83 -6.49 -0.78
C GLY A 295 -3.57 -5.78 -1.87
N SER A 296 -4.85 -5.52 -1.61
CA SER A 296 -5.83 -5.50 -2.69
C SER A 296 -5.69 -4.31 -3.62
N ASP A 297 -5.11 -3.22 -3.14
CA ASP A 297 -5.03 -1.95 -3.86
C ASP A 297 -6.44 -1.38 -4.14
N LEU A 298 -7.42 -1.73 -3.32
CA LEU A 298 -8.78 -1.22 -3.45
C LEU A 298 -8.81 0.28 -3.16
N ASP A 299 -9.39 1.01 -4.12
CA ASP A 299 -9.45 2.47 -4.20
C ASP A 299 -8.11 3.20 -4.43
N GLY A 300 -7.08 2.50 -4.89
CA GLY A 300 -5.83 3.05 -5.45
C GLY A 300 -5.92 3.61 -6.87
#